data_AF-A0A7Y2DWT4-F1
#
_entry.id   AF-A0A7Y2DWT4-F1
#
_cell.length_a   1.000
_cell.length_b   1.000
_cell.length_c   1.000
_cell.angle_alpha   90.00
_cell.angle_beta   90.00
_cell.angle_gamma   90.00
#
_symmetry.space_group_name_H-M   'P 1'
#
loop_
_entity.id
_entity.type
_entity.pdbx_description
1 polymer ?
#
loop_
_entity_poly.entity_id
_entity_poly.type
_entity_poly.pdbx_seq_one_letter_code
_entity_poly.pdbx_strand_id
1 'polypeptide(L)' 'MNPIIKYIIAVVVGLVVGSGVNMGLVNIGPSIIPLPEGADVSNMEALAKSMKLFTPANFLFPFLGHA' A
#
# COMPACT_ATOMS: atom_id res chain seq x y z
N MET A 1 -20.36 28.50 -3.42
CA MET A 1 -20.33 27.22 -2.68
C MET A 1 -19.99 27.53 -1.22
N ASN A 2 -20.70 26.93 -0.26
CA ASN A 2 -20.36 27.08 1.16
C ASN A 2 -18.93 26.51 1.39
N PRO A 3 -18.02 27.26 2.05
CA PRO A 3 -16.66 26.79 2.33
C PRO A 3 -16.60 25.41 2.99
N ILE A 4 -17.55 25.09 3.88
CA ILE A 4 -17.63 23.78 4.55
C ILE A 4 -17.87 22.66 3.53
N ILE A 5 -18.83 22.84 2.62
CA ILE A 5 -19.14 21.86 1.56
C ILE A 5 -17.93 21.68 0.64
N LYS A 6 -17.23 22.77 0.31
CA LYS A 6 -15.99 22.72 -0.49
C LYS A 6 -14.93 21.82 0.18
N TYR A 7 -14.71 21.98 1.48
CA TYR A 7 -13.71 21.20 2.22
C TYR A 7 -14.10 19.74 2.35
N ILE A 8 -15.38 19.43 2.58
CA ILE A 8 -15.86 18.06 2.62
C ILE A 8 -15.58 17.36 1.28
N ILE A 9 -15.94 18.01 0.16
CA ILE A 9 -15.67 17.46 -1.18
C ILE A 9 -14.17 17.28 -1.39
N ALA A 10 -13.34 18.26 -1.02
CA ALA A 10 -11.90 18.16 -1.15
C ALA A 10 -11.31 16.97 -0.37
N VAL A 11 -11.77 16.74 0.86
CA VAL A 11 -11.35 15.59 1.67
C VAL A 11 -11.79 14.27 1.03
N VAL A 12 -13.05 14.15 0.59
CA VAL A 12 -13.56 12.93 -0.05
C VAL A 12 -12.78 12.63 -1.33
N VAL A 13 -12.55 13.63 -2.17
CA VAL A 13 -11.76 13.47 -3.40
C VAL A 13 -10.32 13.07 -3.08
N GLY A 14 -9.69 13.71 -2.09
CA GLY A 14 -8.34 13.34 -1.65
C GLY A 14 -8.27 11.89 -1.17
N LEU A 15 -9.27 11.43 -0.42
CA LEU A 15 -9.34 10.07 0.11
C LEU A 15 -9.50 9.05 -1.03
N VAL A 16 -10.37 9.32 -2.01
CA VAL A 16 -10.57 8.44 -3.18
C VAL A 16 -9.31 8.38 -4.04
N VAL A 17 -8.72 9.52 -4.38
CA VAL A 17 -7.51 9.58 -5.22
C VAL A 17 -6.33 8.93 -4.49
N GLY A 18 -6.10 9.26 -3.22
CA GLY A 18 -5.05 8.68 -2.40
C GLY A 18 -5.19 7.16 -2.26
N SER A 19 -6.40 6.65 -2.05
CA SER A 19 -6.66 5.21 -2.00
C SER A 19 -6.35 4.51 -3.33
N GLY A 20 -6.72 5.15 -4.46
CA GLY A 20 -6.42 4.63 -5.79
C GLY A 20 -4.91 4.56 -6.07
N VAL A 21 -4.17 5.61 -5.71
CA VAL A 21 -2.70 5.63 -5.81
C VAL A 21 -2.06 4.57 -4.92
N ASN A 22 -2.49 4.46 -3.65
CA ASN A 22 -2.00 3.45 -2.72
C ASN A 22 -2.21 2.03 -3.24
N MET A 23 -3.43 1.68 -3.70
CA MET A 23 -3.66 0.35 -4.26
C MET A 23 -2.88 0.11 -5.55
N GLY A 24 -2.66 1.14 -6.37
CA GLY A 24 -1.77 1.04 -7.53
C GLY A 24 -0.35 0.63 -7.12
N LEU A 25 0.23 1.31 -6.13
CA LEU A 25 1.57 1.03 -5.62
C LEU A 25 1.68 -0.38 -5.03
N VAL A 26 0.71 -0.79 -4.21
CA VAL A 26 0.70 -2.11 -3.56
C VAL A 26 0.59 -3.25 -4.58
N ASN A 27 -0.23 -3.10 -5.63
CA ASN A 27 -0.39 -4.15 -6.64
C ASN A 27 0.79 -4.23 -7.62
N ILE A 28 1.40 -3.09 -7.98
CA ILE A 28 2.54 -3.06 -8.90
C ILE A 28 3.82 -3.52 -8.19
N GLY A 29 3.94 -3.29 -6.88
CA GLY A 29 5.13 -3.57 -6.10
C GLY A 29 5.71 -4.98 -6.31
N PRO A 30 4.93 -6.06 -6.14
CA PRO A 30 5.39 -7.44 -6.36
C PRO A 30 5.88 -7.73 -7.78
N SER A 31 5.45 -6.96 -8.79
CA SER A 31 5.93 -7.11 -10.17
C SER A 31 7.31 -6.49 -10.38
N ILE A 32 7.68 -5.49 -9.57
CA ILE A 32 8.99 -4.80 -9.65
C ILE A 32 9.97 -5.41 -8.64
N ILE A 33 9.50 -5.69 -7.42
CA ILE A 33 10.26 -6.32 -6.34
C ILE A 33 9.49 -7.59 -5.94
N PRO A 34 9.85 -8.75 -6.51
CA PRO A 34 9.21 -10.02 -6.22
C PRO A 34 9.25 -10.36 -4.73
N LEU A 35 8.27 -11.15 -4.30
CA LEU A 35 8.32 -11.77 -2.99
C LEU A 35 9.53 -12.72 -2.89
N PRO A 36 10.21 -12.79 -1.74
CA PRO A 36 11.28 -13.76 -1.53
C PRO A 36 10.79 -15.19 -1.74
N GLU A 37 11.69 -16.09 -2.16
CA GLU A 37 11.35 -17.51 -2.31
C GLU A 37 10.82 -18.10 -0.99
N GLY A 38 9.70 -18.81 -1.07
CA GLY A 38 9.05 -19.41 0.10
C GLY A 38 8.27 -18.43 0.98
N ALA A 39 8.19 -17.14 0.62
CA ALA A 39 7.33 -16.18 1.31
C ALA A 39 5.85 -16.41 0.98
N ASP A 40 5.02 -16.48 2.01
CA ASP A 40 3.57 -16.53 1.93
C ASP A 40 2.97 -15.30 2.62
N VAL A 41 2.17 -14.55 1.86
CA VAL A 41 1.49 -13.32 2.29
C VAL A 41 -0.04 -13.45 2.24
N SER A 42 -0.57 -14.67 2.12
CA SER A 42 -2.02 -14.93 2.01
C SER A 42 -2.79 -14.64 3.29
N ASN A 43 -2.12 -14.64 4.45
CA ASN A 43 -2.70 -14.36 5.75
C ASN A 43 -1.66 -13.78 6.72
N MET A 44 -2.12 -13.23 7.85
CA MET A 44 -1.26 -12.53 8.81
C MET A 44 -0.24 -13.44 9.51
N GLU A 45 -0.59 -14.70 9.81
CA GLU A 45 0.34 -15.63 10.47
C GLU A 45 1.47 -16.05 9.52
N ALA A 46 1.13 -16.37 8.27
CA ALA A 46 2.08 -16.70 7.21
C ALA A 46 2.98 -15.51 6.88
N LEU A 47 2.43 -14.29 6.82
CA LEU A 47 3.19 -13.06 6.62
C LEU A 47 4.23 -12.89 7.74
N ALA A 48 3.82 -13.03 9.00
CA ALA A 48 4.72 -12.86 10.15
C ALA A 48 5.89 -13.84 10.13
N LYS A 49 5.66 -15.10 9.71
CA LYS A 49 6.72 -16.10 9.51
C LYS A 49 7.63 -15.73 8.33
N SER A 50 7.05 -15.24 7.25
CA SER A 50 7.75 -14.85 6.02
C SER A 50 8.58 -13.57 6.16
N MET A 51 8.25 -12.67 7.09
CA MET A 51 8.98 -11.40 7.27
C MET A 51 10.48 -11.57 7.49
N LYS A 52 10.93 -12.72 8.01
CA LYS A 52 12.37 -13.04 8.17
C LYS A 52 13.10 -13.20 6.84
N LEU A 53 12.39 -13.50 5.77
CA LEU A 53 12.91 -13.65 4.41
C LEU A 53 12.98 -12.32 3.66
N PHE A 54 12.32 -11.28 4.18
CA PHE A 54 12.20 -10.01 3.48
C PHE A 54 13.48 -9.21 3.63
N THR A 55 13.87 -8.54 2.55
CA THR A 55 14.93 -7.54 2.56
C THR A 55 14.32 -6.14 2.67
N PRO A 56 15.10 -5.11 3.03
CA PRO A 56 14.60 -3.73 3.03
C PRO A 56 13.94 -3.31 1.71
N ALA A 57 14.37 -3.85 0.57
CA ALA A 57 13.77 -3.58 -0.74
C ALA A 57 12.29 -4.01 -0.80
N ASN A 58 11.92 -5.13 -0.17
CA ASN A 58 10.54 -5.63 -0.17
C ASN A 58 9.55 -4.69 0.57
N PHE A 59 10.06 -3.77 1.39
CA PHE A 59 9.25 -2.79 2.13
C PHE A 59 9.10 -1.44 1.41
N LEU A 60 9.74 -1.24 0.26
CA LEU A 60 9.69 0.02 -0.48
C LEU A 60 8.26 0.39 -0.89
N PHE A 61 7.52 -0.52 -1.53
CA PHE A 61 6.15 -0.26 -1.98
C PHE A 61 5.15 -0.13 -0.82
N PRO A 62 5.19 -0.98 0.22
CA PRO A 62 4.41 -0.74 1.44
C PRO A 62 4.64 0.64 2.06
N PHE A 63 5.91 1.09 2.11
CA PHE A 63 6.26 2.42 2.61
C PHE A 63 5.70 3.54 1.73
N LEU A 64 5.85 3.44 0.41
CA LEU A 64 5.32 4.43 -0.54
C LEU A 64 3.78 4.50 -0.55
N GLY A 65 3.09 3.39 -0.30
CA GLY A 65 1.63 3.34 -0.27
C GLY A 65 1.00 3.96 0.99
N HIS A 66 1.74 4.03 2.10
CA HIS A 66 1.25 4.53 3.39
C HIS A 66 1.74 5.94 3.76
N ALA A 67 2.63 6.54 2.96
CA ALA A 67 3.13 7.91 3.15
C ALA A 67 2.10 8.98 2.74
#